data_AF-A0A6L6E1C6-F1
#
_entry.id   AF-A0A6L6E1C6-F1
#
_cell.length_a   1.000
_cell.length_b   1.000
_cell.length_c   1.000
_cell.angle_alpha   90.00
_cell.angle_beta   90.00
_cell.angle_gamma   90.00
#
_symmetry.space_group_name_H-M   'P 1'
#
loop_
_entity.id
_entity.type
_entity.pdbx_description
1 polymer ?
#
loop_
_entity_poly.entity_id
_entity_poly.type
_entity_poly.pdbx_seq_one_letter_code
_entity_poly.pdbx_strand_id
1 'polypeptide(L)'
;MIIKFLTVERNAAVLLLVSAVLGLVAYNTGLAPEIDAARNAHFAIDALHLDLTLDKWLGEFFIAFFFLLIGLELKREFVSGVFKNRKAIAIPALAATFGAIVPALVYFALTSGITLEGQSVSEGWAIPMATDVTFALAIF
;
A
#
# COMPACT_ATOMS: atom_id res chain seq x y z
N MET A 1 7.08 26.99 2.14
CA MET A 1 5.99 26.71 3.09
C MET A 1 5.42 25.30 2.89
N ILE A 2 5.02 24.93 1.66
CA ILE A 2 4.47 23.59 1.34
C ILE A 2 5.44 22.42 1.62
N ILE A 3 6.72 22.54 1.23
CA ILE A 3 7.70 21.46 1.49
C ILE A 3 7.87 21.21 2.99
N LYS A 4 7.96 22.27 3.81
CA LYS A 4 8.02 22.14 5.28
C LYS A 4 6.77 21.50 5.89
N PHE A 5 5.61 21.64 5.23
CA PHE A 5 4.38 21.00 5.65
C PHE A 5 4.40 19.49 5.36
N LEU A 6 4.91 19.10 4.18
CA LEU A 6 5.03 17.70 3.74
C LEU A 6 6.14 16.92 4.45
N THR A 7 7.14 17.60 5.01
CA THR A 7 8.21 16.94 5.79
C THR A 7 7.77 16.52 7.19
N VAL A 8 6.57 16.89 7.63
CA VAL A 8 6.02 16.47 8.93
C VAL A 8 5.18 15.22 8.70
N GLU A 9 5.61 14.08 9.25
CA GLU A 9 4.97 12.76 9.08
C GLU A 9 3.47 12.79 9.41
N ARG A 10 3.10 13.46 10.52
CA ARG A 10 1.69 13.65 10.90
C ARG A 10 0.85 14.35 9.83
N ASN A 11 1.42 15.36 9.14
CA ASN A 11 0.69 16.09 8.12
C ASN A 11 0.48 15.23 6.86
N ALA A 12 1.43 14.36 6.54
CA ALA A 12 1.28 13.40 5.44
C ALA A 12 0.13 12.42 5.72
N ALA A 13 0.01 11.89 6.93
CA ALA A 13 -1.11 11.03 7.30
C ALA A 13 -2.47 11.76 7.31
N VAL A 14 -2.52 13.02 7.74
CA VAL A 14 -3.75 13.83 7.64
C VAL A 14 -4.15 14.01 6.17
N LEU A 15 -3.18 14.28 5.28
CA LEU A 15 -3.46 14.38 3.84
C LEU A 15 -3.98 13.05 3.27
N LEU A 16 -3.39 11.91 3.65
CA LEU A 16 -3.87 10.59 3.23
C LEU A 16 -5.30 10.34 3.73
N LEU A 17 -5.59 10.63 4.99
CA LEU A 17 -6.91 10.47 5.57
C LEU A 17 -7.96 11.34 4.84
N VAL A 18 -7.64 12.62 4.61
CA VAL A 18 -8.53 13.52 3.87
C VAL A 18 -8.75 13.02 2.45
N SER A 19 -7.69 12.54 1.77
CA SER A 19 -7.79 11.99 0.42
C SER A 19 -8.67 10.74 0.38
N ALA A 20 -8.54 9.83 1.35
CA ALA A 20 -9.38 8.65 1.48
C ALA A 20 -10.86 9.01 1.72
N VAL A 21 -11.13 9.96 2.62
CA VAL A 21 -12.49 10.45 2.88
C VAL A 21 -13.08 11.12 1.63
N LEU A 22 -12.32 11.96 0.94
CA LEU A 22 -12.77 12.59 -0.31
C LEU A 22 -13.08 11.55 -1.38
N GLY A 23 -12.23 10.53 -1.54
CA GLY A 23 -12.48 9.42 -2.46
C GLY A 23 -13.76 8.65 -2.12
N LEU A 24 -13.95 8.32 -0.83
CA LEU A 24 -15.15 7.64 -0.37
C LEU A 24 -16.41 8.49 -0.61
N VAL A 25 -16.38 9.78 -0.26
CA VAL A 25 -17.50 10.70 -0.48
C VAL A 25 -17.79 10.83 -1.96
N ALA A 26 -16.78 11.09 -2.80
CA ALA A 26 -16.95 11.23 -4.24
C ALA A 26 -17.59 9.98 -4.85
N TYR A 27 -17.12 8.78 -4.48
CA TYR A 27 -17.64 7.53 -5.01
C TYR A 27 -19.05 7.16 -4.49
N ASN A 28 -19.44 7.64 -3.30
CA ASN A 28 -20.79 7.42 -2.77
C ASN A 28 -21.80 8.51 -3.19
N THR A 29 -21.39 9.46 -4.02
CA THR A 29 -22.27 10.46 -4.63
C THR A 29 -22.67 10.04 -6.05
N GLY A 30 -23.43 10.88 -6.77
CA GLY A 30 -23.79 10.63 -8.18
C GLY A 30 -22.61 10.63 -9.17
N LEU A 31 -21.39 10.90 -8.72
CA LEU A 31 -20.18 10.98 -9.55
C LEU A 31 -19.55 9.61 -9.87
N ALA A 32 -20.01 8.52 -9.26
CA ALA A 32 -19.42 7.18 -9.45
C ALA A 32 -19.25 6.77 -10.94
N PRO A 33 -20.26 6.97 -11.83
CA PRO A 33 -20.13 6.60 -13.25
C PRO A 33 -19.04 7.41 -13.98
N GLU A 34 -18.85 8.67 -13.61
CA GLU A 34 -17.84 9.56 -14.20
C GLU A 34 -16.43 9.18 -13.71
N ILE A 35 -16.32 8.83 -12.42
CA ILE A 35 -15.08 8.31 -11.84
C ILE A 35 -14.69 6.99 -12.51
N ASP A 36 -15.65 6.07 -12.70
CA ASP A 36 -15.38 4.80 -13.37
C ASP A 36 -15.02 5.00 -14.84
N ALA A 37 -15.67 5.92 -15.55
CA ALA A 37 -15.29 6.28 -16.92
C ALA A 37 -13.86 6.82 -16.99
N ALA A 38 -13.47 7.67 -16.04
CA ALA A 38 -12.11 8.19 -15.96
C ALA A 38 -11.08 7.12 -15.61
N ARG A 39 -11.36 6.25 -14.63
CA ARG A 39 -10.47 5.15 -14.20
C ARG A 39 -10.25 4.13 -15.31
N ASN A 40 -11.29 3.84 -16.09
CA ASN A 40 -11.24 2.89 -17.21
C ASN A 40 -10.79 3.53 -18.52
N ALA A 41 -10.50 4.84 -18.55
CA ALA A 41 -9.95 5.49 -19.74
C ALA A 41 -8.60 4.84 -20.08
N HIS A 42 -8.49 4.35 -21.31
CA HIS A 42 -7.29 3.72 -21.83
C HIS A 42 -6.29 4.77 -22.32
N PHE A 43 -5.06 4.65 -21.85
CA PHE A 43 -3.93 5.48 -22.28
C PHE A 43 -2.89 4.56 -22.91
N ALA A 44 -3.00 4.41 -24.22
CA ALA A 44 -2.11 3.56 -25.00
C ALA A 44 -0.83 4.32 -25.40
N ILE A 45 0.32 3.64 -25.28
CA ILE A 45 1.59 4.08 -25.85
C ILE A 45 2.04 3.00 -26.83
N ASP A 46 1.64 3.15 -28.09
CA ASP A 46 1.85 2.16 -29.15
C ASP A 46 3.33 1.79 -29.32
N ALA A 47 4.23 2.75 -29.17
CA ALA A 47 5.69 2.52 -29.25
C ALA A 47 6.23 1.49 -28.24
N LEU A 48 5.53 1.29 -27.12
CA LEU A 48 5.89 0.38 -26.04
C LEU A 48 4.93 -0.81 -25.91
N HIS A 49 3.93 -0.94 -26.79
CA HIS A 49 2.85 -1.95 -26.70
C HIS A 49 2.14 -1.94 -25.34
N LEU A 50 2.05 -0.77 -24.71
CA LEU A 50 1.39 -0.59 -23.42
C LEU A 50 -0.02 -0.03 -23.66
N ASP A 51 -1.03 -0.84 -23.42
CA ASP A 51 -2.43 -0.41 -23.35
C ASP A 51 -2.95 -0.67 -21.94
N LEU A 52 -2.90 0.38 -21.11
CA LEU A 52 -3.30 0.32 -19.71
C LEU A 52 -4.37 1.38 -19.44
N THR A 53 -5.30 1.03 -18.57
CA THR A 53 -6.26 1.98 -18.02
C THR A 53 -5.57 2.98 -17.11
N LEU A 54 -6.18 4.15 -16.90
CA LEU A 54 -5.69 5.16 -15.97
C LEU A 54 -5.46 4.57 -14.57
N ASP A 55 -6.38 3.73 -14.10
CA ASP A 55 -6.28 3.05 -12.80
C ASP A 55 -5.00 2.21 -12.69
N LYS A 56 -4.68 1.43 -13.73
CA LYS A 56 -3.45 0.63 -13.78
C LYS A 56 -2.20 1.50 -13.87
N TRP A 57 -2.23 2.56 -14.68
CA TRP A 57 -1.12 3.51 -14.77
C TRP A 57 -0.81 4.12 -13.41
N LEU A 58 -1.82 4.65 -12.71
CA LEU A 58 -1.64 5.26 -11.39
C LEU A 58 -1.19 4.21 -10.37
N GLY A 59 -1.85 3.06 -10.32
CA GLY A 59 -1.53 1.98 -9.39
C GLY A 59 -0.07 1.52 -9.50
N GLU A 60 0.34 1.09 -10.70
CA GLU A 60 1.70 0.59 -10.94
C GLU A 60 2.76 1.68 -10.77
N PHE A 61 2.49 2.90 -11.25
CA PHE A 61 3.44 4.02 -11.13
C PHE A 61 3.67 4.39 -9.67
N PHE A 62 2.61 4.68 -8.90
CA PHE A 62 2.77 5.12 -7.51
C PHE A 62 3.33 4.00 -6.62
N ILE A 63 2.93 2.74 -6.83
CA ILE A 63 3.51 1.60 -6.11
C ILE A 63 4.99 1.44 -6.45
N ALA A 64 5.40 1.59 -7.70
CA ALA A 64 6.80 1.53 -8.09
C ALA A 64 7.64 2.63 -7.39
N PHE A 65 7.15 3.87 -7.36
CA PHE A 65 7.82 4.96 -6.64
C PHE A 65 7.88 4.71 -5.12
N PHE A 66 6.81 4.18 -4.54
CA PHE A 66 6.77 3.81 -3.13
C PHE A 66 7.81 2.75 -2.78
N PHE A 67 7.90 1.66 -3.57
CA PHE A 67 8.91 0.62 -3.35
C PHE A 67 10.33 1.09 -3.65
N LEU A 68 10.52 2.01 -4.59
CA LEU A 68 11.82 2.65 -4.81
C LEU A 68 12.28 3.41 -3.55
N LEU A 69 11.40 4.22 -2.96
CA LEU A 69 11.69 4.96 -1.74
C LEU A 69 11.98 4.02 -0.57
N ILE A 70 11.15 2.99 -0.37
CA ILE A 70 11.39 1.95 0.65
C ILE A 70 12.72 1.24 0.41
N GLY A 71 13.06 0.91 -0.84
CA GLY A 71 14.32 0.25 -1.17
C GLY A 71 15.54 1.12 -0.84
N LEU A 72 15.47 2.43 -1.10
CA LEU A 72 16.51 3.39 -0.73
C LEU A 72 16.65 3.53 0.78
N GLU A 73 15.53 3.59 1.50
CA GLU A 73 15.50 3.68 2.96
C GLU A 73 16.07 2.41 3.60
N LEU A 74 15.66 1.23 3.10
CA LEU A 74 16.17 -0.05 3.55
C LEU A 74 17.68 -0.16 3.33
N LYS A 75 18.17 0.28 2.16
CA LYS A 75 19.61 0.36 1.88
C LYS A 75 20.33 1.29 2.87
N ARG A 76 19.75 2.45 3.20
CA ARG A 76 20.30 3.40 4.18
C ARG A 76 20.42 2.76 5.56
N GLU A 77 19.38 2.05 6.00
CA GLU A 77 19.37 1.32 7.27
C GLU A 77 20.45 0.24 7.33
N PHE A 78 20.66 -0.51 6.24
CA PHE A 78 21.71 -1.52 6.16
C PHE A 78 23.14 -0.95 6.24
N VAL A 79 23.38 0.20 5.62
CA VAL A 79 24.72 0.81 5.56
C VAL A 79 25.06 1.59 6.82
N SER A 80 24.12 2.39 7.31
CA SER A 80 24.36 3.42 8.32
C SER A 80 23.40 3.40 9.51
N GLY A 81 22.33 2.62 9.42
CA GLY A 81 21.28 2.59 10.43
C GLY A 81 21.32 1.37 11.34
N VAL A 82 20.16 1.03 11.90
CA VAL A 82 20.00 0.01 12.93
C VAL A 82 20.33 -1.38 12.40
N PHE A 83 20.16 -1.57 11.09
CA PHE A 83 20.35 -2.84 10.40
C PHE A 83 21.81 -3.24 10.18
N LYS A 84 22.75 -2.34 10.44
CA LYS A 84 24.18 -2.63 10.43
C LYS A 84 24.59 -3.66 11.50
N ASN A 85 23.92 -3.64 12.67
CA ASN A 85 24.23 -4.56 13.75
C ASN A 85 23.28 -5.77 13.72
N ARG A 86 23.81 -6.93 13.32
CA ARG A 86 23.06 -8.19 13.23
C ARG A 86 22.33 -8.59 14.52
N LYS A 87 22.89 -8.26 15.69
CA LYS A 87 22.24 -8.57 16.98
C LYS A 87 21.04 -7.66 17.25
N ALA A 88 21.09 -6.41 16.80
CA ALA A 88 20.01 -5.45 16.96
C ALA A 88 18.83 -5.73 16.00
N ILE A 89 19.10 -6.32 14.83
CA ILE A 89 18.08 -6.72 13.84
C ILE A 89 17.15 -7.83 14.33
N ALA A 90 17.65 -8.74 15.19
CA ALA A 90 16.95 -9.98 15.47
C ALA A 90 15.54 -9.74 16.05
N ILE A 91 15.40 -8.77 16.95
CA ILE A 91 14.12 -8.44 17.57
C ILE A 91 13.14 -7.84 16.54
N PRO A 92 13.47 -6.74 15.81
CA PRO A 92 12.60 -6.20 14.77
C PRO A 92 12.25 -7.21 13.66
N ALA A 93 13.21 -8.04 13.25
CA ALA A 93 12.97 -9.04 12.20
C ALA A 93 11.97 -10.12 12.66
N LEU A 94 12.12 -10.61 13.89
CA LEU A 94 11.16 -11.56 14.47
C LEU A 94 9.79 -10.91 14.66
N ALA A 95 9.74 -9.67 15.19
CA ALA A 95 8.49 -8.93 15.37
C ALA A 95 7.75 -8.73 14.04
N ALA A 96 8.45 -8.32 12.98
CA ALA A 96 7.88 -8.17 11.64
C ALA A 96 7.42 -9.51 11.06
N THR A 97 8.22 -10.57 11.22
CA THR A 97 7.89 -11.91 10.71
C THR A 97 6.64 -12.46 11.38
N PHE A 98 6.56 -12.43 12.71
CA PHE A 98 5.38 -12.90 13.43
C PHE A 98 4.17 -11.98 13.25
N GLY A 99 4.39 -10.66 13.22
CA GLY A 99 3.34 -9.67 12.94
C GLY A 99 2.71 -9.86 11.55
N ALA A 100 3.45 -10.42 10.60
CA ALA A 100 2.97 -10.77 9.27
C ALA A 100 2.32 -12.17 9.20
N ILE A 101 2.99 -13.19 9.73
CA ILE A 101 2.57 -14.60 9.59
C ILE A 101 1.29 -14.86 10.38
N VAL A 102 1.14 -14.29 11.58
CA VAL A 102 -0.01 -14.58 12.44
C VAL A 102 -1.33 -14.14 11.80
N PRO A 103 -1.50 -12.87 11.33
CA PRO A 103 -2.72 -12.46 10.64
C PRO A 103 -3.00 -13.26 9.36
N ALA A 104 -1.96 -13.59 8.59
CA ALA A 104 -2.07 -14.40 7.38
C ALA A 104 -2.64 -15.81 7.67
N LEU A 105 -2.08 -16.49 8.68
CA LEU A 105 -2.55 -17.82 9.09
C LEU A 105 -3.96 -17.79 9.66
N VAL A 106 -4.28 -16.77 10.47
CA VAL A 106 -5.63 -16.59 11.03
C VAL A 106 -6.63 -16.39 9.89
N TYR A 107 -6.35 -15.50 8.94
CA TYR A 107 -7.24 -15.29 7.78
C TYR A 107 -7.39 -16.58 6.97
N PHE A 108 -6.29 -17.27 6.66
CA PHE A 108 -6.34 -18.50 5.88
C PHE A 108 -7.17 -19.58 6.58
N ALA A 109 -6.99 -19.78 7.89
CA ALA A 109 -7.75 -20.76 8.66
C ALA A 109 -9.25 -20.43 8.73
N LEU A 110 -9.61 -19.14 8.80
CA LEU A 110 -11.00 -18.70 8.82
C LEU A 110 -11.68 -18.77 7.45
N THR A 111 -10.90 -18.68 6.37
CA THR A 111 -11.42 -18.61 4.99
C THR A 111 -11.22 -19.90 4.20
N SER A 112 -10.49 -20.87 4.76
CA SER A 112 -10.27 -22.16 4.13
C SER A 112 -11.61 -22.87 3.86
N GLY A 113 -11.84 -23.23 2.59
CA GLY A 113 -13.08 -23.88 2.16
C GLY A 113 -14.23 -22.92 1.83
N ILE A 114 -14.03 -21.60 1.94
CA ILE A 114 -14.99 -20.59 1.48
C ILE A 114 -14.68 -20.24 0.03
N THR A 115 -15.68 -20.43 -0.83
CA THR A 115 -15.64 -20.03 -2.23
C THR A 115 -16.69 -18.97 -2.49
N LEU A 116 -16.28 -17.83 -3.04
CA LEU A 116 -17.18 -16.77 -3.50
C LEU A 116 -16.95 -16.56 -4.98
N GLU A 117 -18.03 -16.51 -5.77
CA GLU A 117 -17.96 -16.30 -7.22
C GLU A 117 -17.01 -17.26 -7.97
N GLY A 118 -16.86 -18.48 -7.45
CA GLY A 118 -15.97 -19.51 -8.01
C GLY A 118 -14.48 -19.34 -7.65
N GLN A 119 -14.11 -18.34 -6.85
CA GLN A 119 -12.74 -18.12 -6.38
C GLN A 119 -12.58 -18.49 -4.90
N SER A 120 -11.40 -19.02 -4.57
CA SER A 120 -11.07 -19.37 -3.20
C SER A 120 -10.75 -18.11 -2.40
N VAL A 121 -11.57 -17.81 -1.39
CA VAL A 121 -11.40 -16.60 -0.56
C VAL A 121 -10.07 -16.62 0.20
N SER A 122 -9.53 -17.82 0.45
CA SER A 122 -8.24 -18.03 1.09
C SER A 122 -7.04 -17.49 0.30
N GLU A 123 -7.18 -17.19 -1.00
CA GLU A 123 -6.13 -16.53 -1.78
C GLU A 123 -5.82 -15.11 -1.28
N GLY A 124 -6.77 -14.48 -0.57
CA GLY A 124 -6.60 -13.17 0.07
C GLY A 124 -5.74 -13.16 1.33
N TRP A 125 -5.03 -14.24 1.67
CA TRP A 125 -4.26 -14.37 2.92
C TRP A 125 -3.20 -13.29 3.14
N ALA A 126 -2.70 -12.67 2.07
CA ALA A 126 -1.70 -11.61 2.14
C ALA A 126 -2.29 -10.23 2.50
N ILE A 127 -3.60 -10.03 2.35
CA ILE A 127 -4.27 -8.75 2.65
C ILE A 127 -4.05 -8.29 4.11
N PRO A 128 -4.30 -9.12 5.14
CA PRO A 128 -4.12 -8.71 6.54
C PRO A 128 -2.66 -8.61 6.99
N MET A 129 -1.70 -9.03 6.16
CA MET A 129 -0.27 -8.88 6.45
C MET A 129 0.21 -7.44 6.25
N ALA A 130 -0.44 -6.69 5.35
CA ALA A 130 -0.01 -5.35 4.98
C ALA A 130 -0.28 -4.35 6.12
N THR A 131 0.74 -3.59 6.51
CA THR A 131 0.62 -2.47 7.46
C THR A 131 0.99 -1.17 6.75
N ASP A 132 0.11 -0.17 6.78
CA ASP A 132 0.42 1.16 6.24
C ASP A 132 1.30 1.92 7.25
N VAL A 133 2.58 2.05 6.90
CA VAL A 133 3.60 2.73 7.71
C VAL A 133 3.24 4.19 7.97
N THR A 134 2.58 4.87 7.03
CA THR A 134 2.26 6.29 7.16
C THR A 134 1.19 6.51 8.23
N PHE A 135 0.20 5.63 8.31
CA PHE A 135 -0.80 5.67 9.38
C PHE A 135 -0.22 5.21 10.72
N ALA A 136 0.65 4.19 10.72
CA ALA A 136 1.30 3.74 11.94
C ALA A 136 2.13 4.87 12.58
N LEU A 137 3.04 5.49 11.82
CA LEU A 137 3.92 6.56 12.33
C LEU A 137 3.19 7.85 12.72
N ALA A 138 2.00 8.11 12.17
CA ALA A 138 1.27 9.32 12.52
C ALA A 138 0.51 9.24 13.84
N ILE A 139 0.24 8.02 14.32
CA ILE A 139 -0.50 7.76 15.56
C ILE A 139 0.46 7.50 16.73
N PHE A 140 1.65 6.94 16.47
CA PHE A 140 2.69 6.64 17.47
C PHE A 140 3.76 7.74 17.54
#